data_AF-A9ERR1-F1
#
_entry.id   AF-A9ERR1-F1
#
_cell.length_a   1.000
_cell.length_b   1.000
_cell.length_c   1.000
_cell.angle_alpha   90.00
_cell.angle_beta   90.00
_cell.angle_gamma   90.00
#
_symmetry.space_group_name_H-M   'P 1'
#
loop_
_entity.id
_entity.type
_entity.pdbx_description
1 polymer ?
#
loop_
_entity_poly.entity_id
_entity_poly.type
_entity_poly.pdbx_seq_one_letter_code
_entity_poly.pdbx_strand_id
1 'polypeptide(L)'
;MYEYRYGGQQAKARKLEPASEYVAVRIPHTELESLEALEGTLEQLPEAKRVILFEGEGLLVVKPSDQAAGGALREKVLESLDDTTRVLAEDRVLKDTTGEPVVYTDKVYVRFAPDAAESEVDAILAGQPIAERASAGLHGNSFILTVGPDVGAGVFRIANELLDDPRVEAAHPELLRESKRREATANQWHLRKITVGGVGIDQHCNAMEAWVMTRGKGITIALIDDGVDTDHPEFAVEGKVVHPFDATLQLDDARPKRRSDMHGTACAGVACAAGIDRASGVAPDANLMPIRLASGLGSMAELKAFRWAVDHHADVISCSWGPTDGEWWNAADPLHDEEYPIPDSFREAMEYALTKGRGGKGCVVVWAAGNGNESVDNDGYASHPQVVAVAACNDRGKRSVYSDYGAAVWCAFPSGDFEHPEVDHPAPLTPGIWTTDRRGAQGYNKGHLRAGDNALGDADGNYTATFGGTSSACPGIAGMAALMLSVNPRLRGADVRELIKLACVRIDAGGGAYDATGHSKFYGFGRPDAAVAVQLARDFNPGG
;
A
#
# COMPACT_ATOMS: atom_id res chain seq x y z
N MET A 1 26.12 23.02 -3.64
CA MET A 1 24.66 22.86 -3.66
C MET A 1 24.26 22.79 -5.12
N TYR A 2 23.47 21.78 -5.49
CA TYR A 2 23.06 21.52 -6.86
C TYR A 2 21.56 21.76 -6.98
N GLU A 3 21.12 22.39 -8.07
CA GLU A 3 19.72 22.72 -8.31
C GLU A 3 19.19 22.00 -9.55
N TYR A 4 17.98 21.46 -9.44
CA TYR A 4 17.27 20.81 -10.55
C TYR A 4 15.78 21.16 -10.53
N ARG A 5 15.12 20.99 -11.67
CA ARG A 5 13.69 21.26 -11.87
C ARG A 5 13.02 20.02 -12.48
N TYR A 6 11.98 19.51 -11.83
CA TYR A 6 11.12 18.44 -12.36
C TYR A 6 9.72 19.00 -12.62
N GLY A 7 9.17 18.77 -13.81
CA GLY A 7 7.86 19.31 -14.21
C GLY A 7 7.91 20.48 -15.20
N GLY A 8 9.05 20.67 -15.88
CA GLY A 8 9.18 21.68 -16.94
C GLY A 8 9.47 23.09 -16.46
N GLN A 9 9.26 24.09 -17.32
CA GLN A 9 9.70 25.48 -17.09
C GLN A 9 9.07 26.15 -15.86
N GLN A 10 7.85 25.77 -15.50
CA GLN A 10 7.16 26.31 -14.32
C GLN A 10 7.47 25.55 -13.03
N ALA A 11 8.34 24.54 -13.09
CA ALA A 11 8.68 23.74 -11.93
C ALA A 11 9.48 24.52 -10.89
N LYS A 12 9.16 24.28 -9.62
CA LYS A 12 9.93 24.79 -8.48
C LYS A 12 11.33 24.15 -8.47
N ALA A 13 12.36 24.98 -8.35
CA ALA A 13 13.73 24.53 -8.16
C ALA A 13 13.86 23.71 -6.86
N ARG A 14 14.51 22.56 -6.96
CA ARG A 14 14.83 21.65 -5.85
C ARG A 14 16.33 21.62 -5.63
N LYS A 15 16.74 21.43 -4.38
CA LYS A 15 18.14 21.50 -3.95
C LYS A 15 18.65 20.14 -3.50
N LEU A 16 19.90 19.88 -3.83
CA LEU A 16 20.68 18.75 -3.34
C LEU A 16 22.02 19.25 -2.78
N GLU A 17 22.48 18.58 -1.74
CA GLU A 17 23.75 18.88 -1.09
C GLU A 17 24.76 17.76 -1.36
N PRO A 18 26.06 18.06 -1.48
CA PRO A 18 27.08 17.01 -1.52
C PRO A 18 26.95 16.08 -0.31
N ALA A 19 27.14 14.79 -0.55
CA ALA A 19 27.10 13.77 0.47
C ALA A 19 28.41 12.96 0.45
N SER A 20 29.50 13.63 0.83
CA SER A 20 30.87 13.10 0.77
C SER A 20 31.12 11.94 1.75
N GLU A 21 30.18 11.70 2.66
CA GLU A 21 30.16 10.55 3.55
C GLU A 21 29.82 9.23 2.84
N TYR A 22 29.20 9.28 1.66
CA TYR A 22 28.85 8.11 0.87
C TYR A 22 29.93 7.80 -0.18
N VAL A 23 30.03 6.52 -0.58
CA VAL A 23 30.94 6.09 -1.64
C VAL A 23 30.13 5.45 -2.76
N ALA A 24 30.25 5.99 -3.98
CA ALA A 24 29.67 5.38 -5.18
C ALA A 24 30.75 4.65 -5.98
N VAL A 25 30.45 3.42 -6.37
CA VAL A 25 31.31 2.58 -7.21
C VAL A 25 30.55 2.12 -8.44
N ARG A 26 31.24 2.06 -9.58
CA ARG A 26 30.69 1.60 -10.85
C ARG A 26 31.54 0.47 -11.39
N ILE A 27 30.88 -0.61 -11.80
CA ILE A 27 31.52 -1.69 -12.56
C ILE A 27 31.23 -1.44 -14.06
N PRO A 28 32.23 -1.54 -14.95
CA PRO A 28 31.99 -1.55 -16.39
C PRO A 28 31.15 -2.78 -16.74
N HIS A 29 30.04 -2.61 -17.48
CA HIS A 29 29.18 -3.70 -17.97
C HIS A 29 30.05 -4.89 -18.44
N THR A 30 29.94 -6.11 -17.91
CA THR A 30 28.74 -6.96 -17.89
C THR A 30 29.01 -8.20 -17.04
N GLU A 31 28.27 -8.39 -15.94
CA GLU A 31 27.76 -9.68 -15.41
C GLU A 31 27.11 -9.38 -14.05
N LEU A 32 25.81 -9.68 -13.91
CA LEU A 32 25.04 -9.45 -12.67
C LEU A 32 25.74 -10.09 -11.46
N GLU A 33 26.33 -11.27 -11.66
CA GLU A 33 27.10 -12.00 -10.65
C GLU A 33 28.26 -11.18 -10.07
N SER A 34 28.92 -10.33 -10.88
CA SER A 34 30.01 -9.47 -10.42
C SER A 34 29.51 -8.30 -9.56
N LEU A 35 28.32 -7.76 -9.89
CA LEU A 35 27.68 -6.72 -9.07
C LEU A 35 27.23 -7.29 -7.72
N GLU A 36 26.61 -8.46 -7.72
CA GLU A 36 26.17 -9.16 -6.50
C GLU A 36 27.35 -9.59 -5.62
N ALA A 37 28.44 -10.09 -6.24
CA ALA A 37 29.66 -10.44 -5.50
C ALA A 37 30.31 -9.22 -4.85
N LEU A 38 30.37 -8.09 -5.55
CA LEU A 38 30.89 -6.85 -5.00
C LEU A 38 29.96 -6.29 -3.91
N GLU A 39 28.63 -6.32 -4.11
CA GLU A 39 27.65 -5.96 -3.09
C GLU A 39 27.89 -6.74 -1.79
N GLY A 40 27.92 -8.06 -1.87
CA GLY A 40 28.15 -8.93 -0.72
C GLY A 40 29.51 -8.73 -0.06
N THR A 41 30.54 -8.32 -0.82
CA THR A 41 31.84 -7.93 -0.27
C THR A 41 31.76 -6.63 0.52
N LEU A 42 31.12 -5.60 -0.06
CA LEU A 42 31.01 -4.28 0.54
C LEU A 42 30.07 -4.26 1.76
N GLU A 43 29.03 -5.09 1.78
CA GLU A 43 28.13 -5.26 2.93
C GLU A 43 28.82 -5.83 4.17
N GLN A 44 29.93 -6.54 4.02
CA GLN A 44 30.70 -7.11 5.13
C GLN A 44 31.66 -6.10 5.78
N LEU A 45 31.84 -4.91 5.19
CA LEU A 45 32.70 -3.87 5.76
C LEU A 45 32.08 -3.29 7.04
N PRO A 46 32.79 -3.28 8.18
CA PRO A 46 32.29 -2.65 9.42
C PRO A 46 31.95 -1.16 9.28
N GLU A 47 32.62 -0.48 8.35
CA GLU A 47 32.41 0.92 8.03
C GLU A 47 31.16 1.15 7.17
N ALA A 48 30.62 0.10 6.55
CA ALA A 48 29.41 0.16 5.75
C ALA A 48 28.18 -0.16 6.62
N LYS A 49 27.18 0.73 6.60
CA LYS A 49 25.85 0.46 7.17
C LYS A 49 25.01 -0.38 6.23
N ARG A 50 25.14 -0.10 4.93
CA ARG A 50 24.29 -0.62 3.87
C ARG A 50 24.90 -0.33 2.50
N VAL A 51 24.60 -1.17 1.52
CA VAL A 51 24.86 -0.92 0.10
C VAL A 51 23.52 -0.76 -0.64
N ILE A 52 23.44 0.20 -1.57
CA ILE A 52 22.31 0.36 -2.50
C ILE A 52 22.77 -0.05 -3.88
N LEU A 53 22.13 -1.06 -4.48
CA LEU A 53 22.37 -1.50 -5.85
C LEU A 53 21.43 -0.81 -6.84
N PHE A 54 22.01 -0.23 -7.89
CA PHE A 54 21.33 0.24 -9.10
C PHE A 54 21.78 -0.62 -10.28
N GLU A 55 21.13 -1.77 -10.42
CA GLU A 55 21.50 -2.84 -11.36
C GLU A 55 21.60 -2.34 -12.82
N GLY A 56 20.60 -1.57 -13.27
CA GLY A 56 20.54 -1.04 -14.64
C GLY A 56 21.71 -0.13 -14.99
N GLU A 57 22.26 0.57 -14.01
CA GLU A 57 23.37 1.52 -14.17
C GLU A 57 24.72 0.93 -13.75
N GLY A 58 24.75 -0.32 -13.27
CA GLY A 58 25.95 -1.00 -12.79
C GLY A 58 26.62 -0.26 -11.63
N LEU A 59 25.82 0.35 -10.76
CA LEU A 59 26.25 1.28 -9.72
C LEU A 59 25.88 0.76 -8.34
N LEU A 60 26.82 0.83 -7.40
CA LEU A 60 26.55 0.64 -5.97
C LEU A 60 26.86 1.90 -5.17
N VAL A 61 26.04 2.20 -4.18
CA VAL A 61 26.25 3.29 -3.21
C VAL A 61 26.39 2.71 -1.81
N VAL A 62 27.55 2.88 -1.21
CA VAL A 62 27.84 2.44 0.15
C VAL A 62 27.49 3.56 1.13
N LYS A 63 26.55 3.28 2.03
CA LYS A 63 26.17 4.16 3.15
C LYS A 63 27.13 3.93 4.33
N PRO A 64 27.68 4.98 4.96
CA PRO A 64 28.56 4.82 6.12
C PRO A 64 27.80 4.37 7.36
N SER A 65 28.47 3.58 8.21
CA SER A 65 28.01 3.28 9.57
C SER A 65 28.12 4.53 10.44
N ASP A 66 27.28 4.61 11.48
CA ASP A 66 27.20 5.79 12.36
C ASP A 66 28.52 6.06 13.12
N GLN A 67 29.47 5.12 13.08
CA GLN A 67 30.80 5.20 13.71
C GLN A 67 31.93 5.52 12.73
N ALA A 68 31.68 5.50 11.42
CA ALA A 68 32.70 5.69 10.38
C ALA A 68 32.76 7.14 9.88
N ALA A 69 33.96 7.70 9.79
CA ALA A 69 34.18 8.93 9.03
C ALA A 69 34.22 8.60 7.52
N GLY A 70 33.67 9.46 6.66
CA GLY A 70 33.58 9.21 5.21
C GLY A 70 34.91 8.83 4.54
N GLY A 71 36.04 9.36 5.01
CA GLY A 71 37.37 9.00 4.52
C GLY A 71 37.78 7.56 4.82
N ALA A 72 37.42 7.03 6.00
CA ALA A 72 37.74 5.65 6.40
C ALA A 72 36.94 4.63 5.59
N LEU A 73 35.65 4.90 5.36
CA LEU A 73 34.82 4.08 4.47
C LEU A 73 35.42 4.03 3.06
N ARG A 74 35.80 5.18 2.51
CA ARG A 74 36.37 5.27 1.16
C ARG A 74 37.64 4.45 1.00
N GLU A 75 38.55 4.49 1.98
CA GLU A 75 39.78 3.68 1.99
C GLU A 75 39.46 2.19 1.97
N LYS A 76 38.50 1.74 2.80
CA LYS A 76 38.09 0.33 2.88
C LYS A 76 37.38 -0.16 1.62
N VAL A 77 36.53 0.68 1.03
CA VAL A 77 35.93 0.39 -0.26
C VAL A 77 37.02 0.20 -1.31
N LEU A 78 38.00 1.11 -1.40
CA LEU A 78 39.12 1.03 -2.35
C LEU A 78 39.96 -0.25 -2.18
N GLU A 79 40.25 -0.66 -0.94
CA GLU A 79 40.95 -1.92 -0.63
C GLU A 79 40.17 -3.17 -1.09
N SER A 80 38.85 -3.06 -1.24
CA SER A 80 37.95 -4.15 -1.60
C SER A 80 37.67 -4.25 -3.11
N LEU A 81 38.13 -3.28 -3.91
CA LEU A 81 37.86 -3.25 -5.34
C LEU A 81 38.85 -4.08 -6.14
N ASP A 82 38.37 -4.68 -7.22
CA ASP A 82 39.22 -5.21 -8.28
C ASP A 82 39.70 -4.10 -9.24
N ASP A 83 40.64 -4.46 -10.13
CA ASP A 83 41.22 -3.55 -11.12
C ASP A 83 40.20 -3.01 -12.16
N THR A 84 39.00 -3.58 -12.22
CA THR A 84 37.96 -3.21 -13.19
C THR A 84 36.95 -2.23 -12.60
N THR A 85 36.79 -2.21 -11.27
CA THR A 85 35.82 -1.39 -10.57
C THR A 85 36.34 0.01 -10.34
N ARG A 86 35.50 1.02 -10.59
CA ARG A 86 35.88 2.44 -10.47
C ARG A 86 35.09 3.12 -9.37
N VAL A 87 35.80 3.73 -8.41
CA VAL A 87 35.19 4.70 -7.49
C VAL A 87 34.86 5.96 -8.27
N LEU A 88 33.63 6.43 -8.14
CA LEU A 88 33.19 7.68 -8.76
C LEU A 88 33.66 8.90 -7.93
N ALA A 89 33.60 10.07 -8.56
CA ALA A 89 33.93 11.34 -7.90
C ALA A 89 33.11 11.53 -6.62
N GLU A 90 33.70 12.17 -5.59
CA GLU A 90 33.06 12.36 -4.28
C GLU A 90 31.74 13.13 -4.35
N ASP A 91 31.62 14.04 -5.30
CA ASP A 91 30.41 14.82 -5.49
C ASP A 91 29.30 14.06 -6.23
N ARG A 92 29.56 12.84 -6.72
CA ARG A 92 28.60 12.01 -7.46
C ARG A 92 27.41 11.60 -6.62
N VAL A 93 27.61 11.43 -5.30
CA VAL A 93 26.53 11.17 -4.35
C VAL A 93 26.15 12.47 -3.67
N LEU A 94 24.87 12.79 -3.79
CA LEU A 94 24.23 13.94 -3.16
C LEU A 94 23.22 13.47 -2.13
N LYS A 95 22.69 14.38 -1.33
CA LYS A 95 21.56 14.14 -0.43
C LYS A 95 20.47 15.15 -0.65
N ASP A 96 19.24 14.70 -0.45
CA ASP A 96 18.08 15.59 -0.45
C ASP A 96 17.80 16.17 0.95
N THR A 97 16.69 16.92 1.06
CA THR A 97 16.28 17.57 2.32
C THR A 97 15.94 16.59 3.44
N THR A 98 15.77 15.30 3.15
CA THR A 98 15.53 14.24 4.14
C THR A 98 16.82 13.54 4.56
N GLY A 99 17.94 13.83 3.89
CA GLY A 99 19.24 13.20 4.13
C GLY A 99 19.46 11.88 3.37
N GLU A 100 18.51 11.43 2.55
CA GLU A 100 18.65 10.22 1.73
C GLU A 100 19.54 10.48 0.50
N PRO A 101 20.36 9.49 0.08
CA PRO A 101 21.28 9.67 -1.01
C PRO A 101 20.56 9.70 -2.37
N VAL A 102 21.12 10.50 -3.26
CA VAL A 102 20.70 10.71 -4.65
C VAL A 102 21.95 10.66 -5.50
N VAL A 103 21.98 9.82 -6.53
CA VAL A 103 23.12 9.75 -7.45
C VAL A 103 22.72 10.34 -8.79
N TYR A 104 23.48 11.30 -9.31
CA TYR A 104 23.27 11.79 -10.66
C TYR A 104 24.14 11.04 -11.66
N THR A 105 23.63 10.76 -12.85
CA THR A 105 24.40 10.12 -13.93
C THR A 105 24.95 11.17 -14.90
N ASP A 106 25.59 10.73 -15.96
CA ASP A 106 25.99 11.54 -17.12
C ASP A 106 24.82 11.79 -18.10
N LYS A 107 23.60 11.40 -17.75
CA LYS A 107 22.43 11.57 -18.62
C LYS A 107 21.57 12.77 -18.24
N VAL A 108 21.05 13.44 -19.27
CA VAL A 108 20.06 14.51 -19.18
C VAL A 108 18.88 14.12 -20.07
N TYR A 109 17.68 14.08 -19.50
CA TYR A 109 16.46 14.00 -20.28
C TYR A 109 16.11 15.39 -20.81
N VAL A 110 15.67 15.47 -22.06
CA VAL A 110 15.11 16.70 -22.65
C VAL A 110 13.90 16.39 -23.52
N ARG A 111 12.89 17.25 -23.46
CA ARG A 111 11.72 17.26 -24.33
C ARG A 111 11.49 18.65 -24.90
N PHE A 112 11.39 18.72 -26.22
CA PHE A 112 11.03 19.92 -26.95
C PHE A 112 9.53 19.92 -27.29
N ALA A 113 9.02 21.08 -27.71
CA ALA A 113 7.67 21.18 -28.25
C ALA A 113 7.43 20.14 -29.37
N PRO A 114 6.23 19.54 -29.48
CA PRO A 114 5.93 18.48 -30.46
C PRO A 114 6.14 18.90 -31.91
N ASP A 115 6.03 20.20 -32.21
CA ASP A 115 6.16 20.81 -33.53
C ASP A 115 7.53 21.45 -33.78
N ALA A 116 8.45 21.39 -32.81
CA ALA A 116 9.82 21.89 -32.98
C ALA A 116 10.51 21.18 -34.15
N ALA A 117 11.11 21.95 -35.07
CA ALA A 117 11.82 21.39 -36.20
C ALA A 117 13.15 20.78 -35.76
N GLU A 118 13.59 19.72 -36.44
CA GLU A 118 14.85 19.02 -36.10
C GLU A 118 16.06 19.97 -36.11
N SER A 119 16.11 20.90 -37.06
CA SER A 119 17.15 21.93 -37.13
C SER A 119 17.16 22.89 -35.93
N GLU A 120 16.00 23.13 -35.31
CA GLU A 120 15.91 23.97 -34.11
C GLU A 120 16.39 23.21 -32.87
N VAL A 121 16.02 21.92 -32.76
CA VAL A 121 16.53 21.03 -31.73
C VAL A 121 18.06 20.95 -31.80
N ASP A 122 18.61 20.72 -32.98
CA ASP A 122 20.06 20.65 -33.19
C ASP A 122 20.76 21.96 -32.81
N ALA A 123 20.16 23.11 -33.15
CA ALA A 123 20.72 24.42 -32.80
C ALA A 123 20.75 24.67 -31.29
N ILE A 124 19.71 24.24 -30.55
CA ILE A 124 19.66 24.36 -29.08
C ILE A 124 20.70 23.44 -28.44
N LEU A 125 20.86 22.22 -28.96
CA LEU A 125 21.78 21.23 -28.42
C LEU A 125 23.25 21.51 -28.77
N ALA A 126 23.55 22.17 -29.88
CA ALA A 126 24.91 22.43 -30.35
C ALA A 126 25.80 23.20 -29.35
N GLY A 127 25.19 23.95 -28.42
CA GLY A 127 25.91 24.68 -27.37
C GLY A 127 26.34 23.84 -26.17
N GLN A 128 25.95 22.56 -26.11
CA GLN A 128 26.14 21.70 -24.94
C GLN A 128 27.14 20.57 -25.22
N PRO A 129 27.91 20.11 -24.21
CA PRO A 129 28.92 19.06 -24.35
C PRO A 129 28.29 17.65 -24.41
N ILE A 130 27.47 17.41 -25.43
CA ILE A 130 26.74 16.15 -25.62
C ILE A 130 27.63 15.15 -26.36
N ALA A 131 27.86 14.00 -25.74
CA ALA A 131 28.61 12.90 -26.34
C ALA A 131 27.71 11.96 -27.15
N GLU A 132 26.47 11.73 -26.68
CA GLU A 132 25.50 10.87 -27.34
C GLU A 132 24.09 11.44 -27.19
N ARG A 133 23.26 11.26 -28.23
CA ARG A 133 21.83 11.58 -28.22
C ARG A 133 21.06 10.32 -28.62
N ALA A 134 20.23 9.82 -27.71
CA ALA A 134 19.30 8.73 -27.96
C ALA A 134 17.86 9.23 -27.91
N SER A 135 16.96 8.62 -28.69
CA SER A 135 15.52 8.86 -28.54
C SER A 135 15.04 8.29 -27.20
N ALA A 136 14.18 9.03 -26.49
CA ALA A 136 13.55 8.53 -25.27
C ALA A 136 12.35 7.59 -25.54
N GLY A 137 11.87 7.48 -26.79
CA GLY A 137 10.77 6.58 -27.16
C GLY A 137 9.38 6.97 -26.62
N LEU A 138 9.21 8.17 -26.08
CA LEU A 138 7.97 8.62 -25.43
C LEU A 138 7.17 9.57 -26.34
N HIS A 139 7.78 10.69 -26.74
CA HIS A 139 7.21 11.71 -27.63
C HIS A 139 8.18 11.99 -28.78
N GLY A 140 7.69 12.42 -29.96
CA GLY A 140 8.49 12.59 -31.17
C GLY A 140 9.77 13.43 -31.01
N ASN A 141 9.77 14.41 -30.10
CA ASN A 141 10.91 15.27 -29.79
C ASN A 141 11.43 15.12 -28.34
N SER A 142 11.55 13.88 -27.86
CA SER A 142 12.13 13.57 -26.55
C SER A 142 13.41 12.76 -26.67
N PHE A 143 14.44 13.15 -25.92
CA PHE A 143 15.78 12.60 -26.03
C PHE A 143 16.40 12.36 -24.65
N ILE A 144 17.26 11.36 -24.60
CA ILE A 144 18.22 11.13 -23.53
C ILE A 144 19.58 11.56 -24.08
N LEU A 145 20.17 12.58 -23.45
CA LEU A 145 21.47 13.12 -23.81
C LEU A 145 22.50 12.57 -22.83
N THR A 146 23.52 11.87 -23.32
CA THR A 146 24.69 11.53 -22.53
C THR A 146 25.71 12.64 -22.71
N VAL A 147 26.11 13.30 -21.63
CA VAL A 147 27.12 14.37 -21.67
C VAL A 147 28.53 13.78 -21.63
N GLY A 148 29.53 14.55 -22.05
CA GLY A 148 30.93 14.10 -22.03
C GLY A 148 31.41 13.66 -20.63
N PRO A 149 32.35 12.71 -20.53
CA PRO A 149 32.78 12.13 -19.26
C PRO A 149 33.38 13.15 -18.28
N ASP A 150 33.96 14.23 -18.78
CA ASP A 150 34.58 15.30 -17.98
C ASP A 150 33.58 16.34 -17.45
N VAL A 151 32.30 16.24 -17.83
CA VAL A 151 31.28 17.24 -17.45
C VAL A 151 30.90 17.12 -15.97
N GLY A 152 30.91 15.91 -15.41
CA GLY A 152 30.58 15.66 -14.00
C GLY A 152 29.24 16.30 -13.60
N ALA A 153 29.22 17.03 -12.50
CA ALA A 153 28.04 17.75 -12.02
C ALA A 153 27.57 18.90 -12.93
N GLY A 154 28.26 19.17 -14.04
CA GLY A 154 27.80 20.08 -15.10
C GLY A 154 26.44 19.68 -15.69
N VAL A 155 25.98 18.43 -15.53
CA VAL A 155 24.63 17.98 -15.95
C VAL A 155 23.51 18.83 -15.37
N PHE A 156 23.64 19.33 -14.14
CA PHE A 156 22.65 20.21 -13.51
C PHE A 156 22.56 21.55 -14.23
N ARG A 157 23.70 22.14 -14.58
CA ARG A 157 23.76 23.39 -15.34
C ARG A 157 23.16 23.19 -16.73
N ILE A 158 23.58 22.14 -17.45
CA ILE A 158 23.09 21.82 -18.80
C ILE A 158 21.58 21.67 -18.81
N ALA A 159 21.02 20.88 -17.89
CA ALA A 159 19.59 20.68 -17.80
C ALA A 159 18.82 21.99 -17.54
N ASN A 160 19.33 22.84 -16.65
CA ASN A 160 18.69 24.12 -16.36
C ASN A 160 18.80 25.10 -17.54
N GLU A 161 19.95 25.20 -18.20
CA GLU A 161 20.12 26.06 -19.37
C GLU A 161 19.23 25.62 -20.54
N LEU A 162 19.12 24.31 -20.79
CA LEU A 162 18.18 23.78 -21.77
C LEU A 162 16.75 24.17 -21.41
N LEU A 163 16.37 24.04 -20.15
CA LEU A 163 15.03 24.37 -19.70
C LEU A 163 14.70 25.87 -19.80
N ASP A 164 15.69 26.75 -19.81
CA ASP A 164 15.48 28.19 -19.94
C ASP A 164 15.14 28.61 -21.39
N ASP A 165 15.30 27.74 -22.38
CA ASP A 165 14.83 27.98 -23.75
C ASP A 165 13.31 27.73 -23.84
N PRO A 166 12.48 28.70 -24.28
CA PRO A 166 11.01 28.58 -24.35
C PRO A 166 10.50 27.41 -25.20
N ARG A 167 11.35 26.83 -26.07
CA ARG A 167 11.00 25.68 -26.92
C ARG A 167 11.24 24.33 -26.24
N VAL A 168 11.88 24.32 -25.06
CA VAL A 168 12.11 23.14 -24.24
C VAL A 168 11.03 23.06 -23.16
N GLU A 169 10.19 22.03 -23.26
CA GLU A 169 9.11 21.81 -22.31
C GLU A 169 9.60 21.20 -21.00
N ALA A 170 10.61 20.35 -21.07
CA ALA A 170 11.20 19.68 -19.91
C ALA A 170 12.68 19.36 -20.16
N ALA A 171 13.51 19.60 -19.16
CA ALA A 171 14.89 19.12 -19.14
C ALA A 171 15.33 18.90 -17.69
N HIS A 172 15.96 17.76 -17.41
CA HIS A 172 16.45 17.45 -16.07
C HIS A 172 17.56 16.39 -16.13
N PRO A 173 18.52 16.39 -15.18
CA PRO A 173 19.46 15.28 -15.06
C PRO A 173 18.72 13.99 -14.67
N GLU A 174 19.29 12.84 -15.01
CA GLU A 174 18.88 11.56 -14.44
C GLU A 174 19.43 11.46 -13.02
N LEU A 175 18.51 11.35 -12.06
CA LEU A 175 18.81 11.22 -10.64
C LEU A 175 18.28 9.87 -10.14
N LEU A 176 19.20 8.96 -9.84
CA LEU A 176 18.92 7.66 -9.27
C LEU A 176 18.68 7.79 -7.76
N ARG A 177 17.64 7.11 -7.31
CA ARG A 177 17.24 7.05 -5.90
C ARG A 177 16.89 5.61 -5.58
N GLU A 178 17.22 5.21 -4.37
CA GLU A 178 16.83 3.91 -3.88
C GLU A 178 15.31 3.73 -3.99
N SER A 179 14.89 2.68 -4.69
CA SER A 179 13.52 2.21 -4.64
C SER A 179 13.36 1.43 -3.33
N LYS A 180 12.73 2.04 -2.32
CA LYS A 180 12.37 1.31 -1.12
C LYS A 180 11.22 0.36 -1.44
N ARG A 181 11.41 -0.94 -1.22
CA ARG A 181 10.28 -1.86 -1.10
C ARG A 181 9.45 -1.36 0.07
N ARG A 182 8.19 -1.04 -0.22
CA ARG A 182 7.17 -0.72 0.76
C ARG A 182 6.99 -1.97 1.63
N GLU A 183 7.36 -1.93 2.91
CA GLU A 183 7.37 -3.13 3.77
C GLU A 183 6.37 -3.01 4.92
N ALA A 184 5.83 -4.15 5.35
CA ALA A 184 5.03 -4.25 6.56
C ALA A 184 5.91 -3.92 7.76
N THR A 185 5.48 -3.00 8.61
CA THR A 185 6.26 -2.65 9.79
C THR A 185 6.23 -3.77 10.84
N ALA A 186 7.15 -3.74 11.80
CA ALA A 186 7.32 -4.79 12.82
C ALA A 186 6.04 -5.08 13.64
N ASN A 187 5.08 -4.16 13.65
CA ASN A 187 3.85 -4.27 14.43
C ASN A 187 2.65 -4.82 13.62
N GLN A 188 2.81 -5.08 12.31
CA GLN A 188 1.74 -5.52 11.43
C GLN A 188 1.62 -7.04 11.37
N TRP A 189 1.26 -7.65 12.50
CA TRP A 189 1.10 -9.11 12.62
C TRP A 189 0.04 -9.71 11.71
N HIS A 190 -0.89 -8.91 11.19
CA HIS A 190 -1.88 -9.37 10.21
C HIS A 190 -1.26 -9.66 8.84
N LEU A 191 -0.11 -9.05 8.50
CA LEU A 191 0.56 -9.22 7.20
C LEU A 191 1.65 -10.28 7.22
N ARG A 192 2.32 -10.46 8.37
CA ARG A 192 3.49 -11.31 8.55
C ARG A 192 3.55 -11.91 9.94
N LYS A 193 4.32 -12.98 10.09
CA LYS A 193 4.74 -13.49 11.40
C LYS A 193 5.57 -12.44 12.15
N ILE A 194 5.26 -12.27 13.43
CA ILE A 194 6.01 -11.40 14.35
C ILE A 194 6.26 -12.08 15.69
N THR A 195 7.08 -11.46 16.54
CA THR A 195 7.31 -11.90 17.92
C THR A 195 7.01 -10.76 18.87
N VAL A 196 6.11 -10.97 19.83
CA VAL A 196 5.73 -10.00 20.86
C VAL A 196 6.02 -10.62 22.22
N GLY A 197 6.84 -9.96 23.04
CA GLY A 197 7.18 -10.45 24.38
C GLY A 197 7.82 -11.85 24.40
N GLY A 198 8.53 -12.25 23.33
CA GLY A 198 9.10 -13.59 23.17
C GLY A 198 8.12 -14.66 22.67
N VAL A 199 6.85 -14.31 22.45
CA VAL A 199 5.82 -15.19 21.88
C VAL A 199 5.68 -14.94 20.38
N GLY A 200 5.81 -15.99 19.58
CA GLY A 200 5.58 -15.92 18.13
C GLY A 200 4.10 -15.84 17.80
N ILE A 201 3.71 -14.85 17.00
CA ILE A 201 2.35 -14.69 16.47
C ILE A 201 2.39 -15.05 14.99
N ASP A 202 1.74 -16.17 14.66
CA ASP A 202 1.74 -16.77 13.32
C ASP A 202 0.31 -16.90 12.78
N GLN A 203 -0.46 -15.82 12.97
CA GLN A 203 -1.88 -15.77 12.65
C GLN A 203 -2.19 -14.77 11.53
N HIS A 204 -1.23 -14.57 10.63
CA HIS A 204 -1.27 -13.58 9.55
C HIS A 204 -1.88 -14.13 8.25
N CYS A 205 -2.16 -13.24 7.30
CA CYS A 205 -2.72 -13.59 5.99
C CYS A 205 -1.66 -13.86 4.90
N ASN A 206 -0.37 -13.98 5.22
CA ASN A 206 0.71 -14.17 4.24
C ASN A 206 0.77 -13.11 3.11
N ALA A 207 0.48 -11.85 3.43
CA ALA A 207 0.48 -10.76 2.45
C ALA A 207 1.88 -10.46 1.89
N MET A 208 2.93 -10.56 2.72
CA MET A 208 4.30 -10.29 2.27
C MET A 208 4.78 -11.31 1.24
N GLU A 209 4.39 -12.57 1.40
CA GLU A 209 4.64 -13.65 0.44
C GLU A 209 3.88 -13.38 -0.88
N ALA A 210 2.66 -12.86 -0.80
CA ALA A 210 1.91 -12.44 -1.97
C ALA A 210 2.57 -11.26 -2.72
N TRP A 211 3.21 -10.33 -2.00
CA TRP A 211 3.89 -9.16 -2.57
C TRP A 211 5.08 -9.48 -3.46
N VAL A 212 5.64 -10.69 -3.35
CA VAL A 212 6.64 -11.20 -4.30
C VAL A 212 6.04 -11.36 -5.71
N MET A 213 4.73 -11.63 -5.81
CA MET A 213 4.01 -11.78 -7.08
C MET A 213 3.30 -10.50 -7.52
N THR A 214 2.63 -9.81 -6.60
CA THR A 214 1.90 -8.57 -6.89
C THR A 214 1.60 -7.79 -5.61
N ARG A 215 1.43 -6.47 -5.76
CA ARG A 215 1.05 -5.54 -4.70
C ARG A 215 -0.29 -4.84 -4.94
N GLY A 216 -1.04 -5.28 -5.97
CA GLY A 216 -2.39 -4.77 -6.27
C GLY A 216 -2.43 -3.59 -7.25
N LYS A 217 -1.32 -3.29 -7.95
CA LYS A 217 -1.23 -2.14 -8.86
C LYS A 217 -2.33 -2.16 -9.93
N GLY A 218 -2.95 -1.00 -10.14
CA GLY A 218 -3.96 -0.79 -11.19
C GLY A 218 -5.37 -1.25 -10.82
N ILE A 219 -5.57 -1.78 -9.61
CA ILE A 219 -6.88 -2.16 -9.09
C ILE A 219 -7.39 -1.08 -8.15
N THR A 220 -8.67 -0.72 -8.26
CA THR A 220 -9.28 0.33 -7.44
C THR A 220 -10.18 -0.26 -6.35
N ILE A 221 -9.88 0.06 -5.10
CA ILE A 221 -10.69 -0.31 -3.93
C ILE A 221 -11.54 0.91 -3.54
N ALA A 222 -12.85 0.81 -3.75
CA ALA A 222 -13.81 1.74 -3.17
C ALA A 222 -14.01 1.43 -1.69
N LEU A 223 -13.54 2.32 -0.83
CA LEU A 223 -13.72 2.22 0.61
C LEU A 223 -14.89 3.13 1.02
N ILE A 224 -16.04 2.52 1.30
CA ILE A 224 -17.26 3.24 1.68
C ILE A 224 -17.35 3.25 3.20
N ASP A 225 -17.09 4.40 3.82
CA ASP A 225 -16.94 4.54 5.28
C ASP A 225 -17.22 5.99 5.76
N ASP A 226 -16.95 6.35 7.02
CA ASP A 226 -17.21 7.67 7.60
C ASP A 226 -16.29 8.80 7.08
N GLY A 227 -15.31 8.44 6.26
CA GLY A 227 -14.38 9.32 5.56
C GLY A 227 -12.92 8.86 5.69
N VAL A 228 -12.07 9.27 4.77
CA VAL A 228 -10.63 8.97 4.80
C VAL A 228 -9.81 10.25 4.81
N ASP A 229 -8.89 10.39 5.76
CA ASP A 229 -7.91 11.49 5.76
C ASP A 229 -6.93 11.28 4.59
N THR A 230 -7.31 11.74 3.40
CA THR A 230 -6.52 11.58 2.16
C THR A 230 -5.20 12.33 2.18
N ASP A 231 -5.02 13.25 3.12
CA ASP A 231 -3.80 14.00 3.35
C ASP A 231 -2.82 13.22 4.26
N HIS A 232 -3.20 12.03 4.75
CA HIS A 232 -2.31 11.13 5.48
C HIS A 232 -1.12 10.69 4.59
N PRO A 233 0.12 10.62 5.09
CA PRO A 233 1.30 10.30 4.28
C PRO A 233 1.14 9.05 3.41
N GLU A 234 0.56 7.97 3.96
CA GLU A 234 0.30 6.73 3.23
C GLU A 234 -0.72 6.83 2.08
N PHE A 235 -1.50 7.92 1.99
CA PHE A 235 -2.47 8.18 0.93
C PHE A 235 -2.12 9.40 0.07
N ALA A 236 -1.30 10.31 0.57
CA ALA A 236 -0.79 11.49 -0.14
C ALA A 236 0.32 11.16 -1.17
N VAL A 237 0.27 9.95 -1.74
CA VAL A 237 1.14 9.50 -2.83
C VAL A 237 0.45 9.78 -4.15
N GLU A 238 1.18 10.26 -5.14
CA GLU A 238 0.63 10.56 -6.46
C GLU A 238 -0.07 9.34 -7.07
N GLY A 239 -1.31 9.54 -7.54
CA GLY A 239 -2.14 8.48 -8.12
C GLY A 239 -2.78 7.51 -7.12
N LYS A 240 -2.48 7.62 -5.81
CA LYS A 240 -3.01 6.70 -4.80
C LYS A 240 -4.49 6.90 -4.54
N VAL A 241 -4.93 8.15 -4.35
CA VAL A 241 -6.34 8.50 -4.16
C VAL A 241 -6.96 8.84 -5.52
N VAL A 242 -8.06 8.18 -5.85
CA VAL A 242 -8.82 8.38 -7.10
C VAL A 242 -10.29 8.60 -6.81
N HIS A 243 -10.93 9.52 -7.53
CA HIS A 243 -12.38 9.76 -7.46
C HIS A 243 -12.96 9.88 -6.02
N PRO A 244 -12.39 10.72 -5.13
CA PRO A 244 -12.94 10.90 -3.79
C PRO A 244 -14.35 11.48 -3.86
N PHE A 245 -15.26 10.96 -3.04
CA PHE A 245 -16.64 11.42 -3.02
C PHE A 245 -17.27 11.35 -1.62
N ASP A 246 -18.07 12.36 -1.26
CA ASP A 246 -18.94 12.33 -0.09
C ASP A 246 -20.37 12.08 -0.57
N ALA A 247 -20.87 10.85 -0.39
CA ALA A 247 -22.21 10.47 -0.82
C ALA A 247 -23.32 11.11 0.04
N THR A 248 -23.00 11.48 1.28
CA THR A 248 -23.93 12.13 2.22
C THR A 248 -24.15 13.59 1.86
N LEU A 249 -23.09 14.33 1.56
CA LEU A 249 -23.13 15.75 1.24
C LEU A 249 -23.10 16.03 -0.27
N GLN A 250 -22.80 15.02 -1.09
CA GLN A 250 -22.61 15.11 -2.54
C GLN A 250 -21.50 16.11 -2.92
N LEU A 251 -20.32 15.89 -2.36
CA LEU A 251 -19.12 16.72 -2.57
C LEU A 251 -17.97 15.86 -3.11
N ASP A 252 -17.07 16.44 -3.89
CA ASP A 252 -15.83 15.80 -4.35
C ASP A 252 -14.74 15.82 -3.26
N ASP A 253 -15.12 15.53 -2.01
CA ASP A 253 -14.23 15.53 -0.85
C ASP A 253 -14.68 14.49 0.19
N ALA A 254 -14.11 13.30 0.11
CA ALA A 254 -14.39 12.18 1.01
C ALA A 254 -13.71 12.29 2.39
N ARG A 255 -13.05 13.40 2.72
CA ARG A 255 -12.37 13.52 4.02
C ARG A 255 -13.36 13.56 5.18
N PRO A 256 -12.97 13.06 6.37
CA PRO A 256 -13.75 13.16 7.60
C PRO A 256 -14.27 14.58 7.85
N LYS A 257 -15.56 14.71 8.21
CA LYS A 257 -16.19 16.01 8.45
C LYS A 257 -16.51 16.23 9.93
N ARG A 258 -16.75 15.17 10.69
CA ARG A 258 -17.08 15.21 12.12
C ARG A 258 -15.95 14.65 12.96
N ARG A 259 -15.88 14.99 14.24
CA ARG A 259 -14.87 14.43 15.16
C ARG A 259 -15.02 12.91 15.34
N SER A 260 -16.23 12.38 15.17
CA SER A 260 -16.54 10.95 15.21
C SER A 260 -16.08 10.18 13.97
N ASP A 261 -15.79 10.89 12.87
CA ASP A 261 -15.38 10.27 11.60
C ASP A 261 -13.90 9.85 11.69
N MET A 262 -13.62 8.76 12.41
CA MET A 262 -12.25 8.28 12.68
C MET A 262 -11.99 6.87 12.12
N HIS A 263 -13.03 6.20 11.63
CA HIS A 263 -13.01 4.79 11.29
C HIS A 263 -12.43 4.52 9.90
N GLY A 264 -12.88 5.25 8.88
CA GLY A 264 -12.53 4.99 7.49
C GLY A 264 -11.05 5.13 7.17
N THR A 265 -10.32 5.99 7.88
CA THR A 265 -8.86 6.13 7.69
C THR A 265 -8.12 4.87 8.14
N ALA A 266 -8.55 4.23 9.23
CA ALA A 266 -7.95 2.97 9.69
C ALA A 266 -8.31 1.79 8.77
N CYS A 267 -9.57 1.74 8.31
CA CYS A 267 -10.01 0.77 7.28
C CYS A 267 -9.19 0.89 5.99
N ALA A 268 -9.04 2.12 5.46
CA ALA A 268 -8.23 2.40 4.28
C ALA A 268 -6.79 1.88 4.42
N GLY A 269 -6.23 2.03 5.63
CA GLY A 269 -4.86 1.62 5.91
C GLY A 269 -4.67 0.12 5.83
N VAL A 270 -5.59 -0.65 6.42
CA VAL A 270 -5.54 -2.12 6.37
C VAL A 270 -5.70 -2.62 4.93
N ALA A 271 -6.59 -2.00 4.14
CA ALA A 271 -6.77 -2.36 2.75
C ALA A 271 -5.53 -2.05 1.90
N CYS A 272 -5.05 -0.81 1.96
CA CYS A 272 -4.11 -0.30 0.97
C CYS A 272 -3.24 0.87 1.42
N ALA A 273 -2.85 1.02 2.70
CA ALA A 273 -1.77 1.99 3.03
C ALA A 273 -0.53 1.74 2.15
N ALA A 274 0.12 2.80 1.66
CA ALA A 274 1.18 2.66 0.69
C ALA A 274 2.43 1.96 1.24
N GLY A 275 2.65 1.93 2.56
CA GLY A 275 3.87 1.38 3.15
C GLY A 275 5.09 2.27 2.89
N ILE A 276 4.88 3.59 2.77
CA ILE A 276 5.96 4.56 2.52
C ILE A 276 6.48 5.22 3.80
N ASP A 277 5.77 5.08 4.92
CA ASP A 277 6.18 5.61 6.21
C ASP A 277 6.07 4.54 7.32
N ARG A 278 4.90 4.33 7.94
CA ARG A 278 4.76 3.42 9.09
C ARG A 278 3.68 2.35 8.97
N ALA A 279 2.87 2.33 7.91
CA ALA A 279 1.86 1.28 7.73
C ALA A 279 1.71 0.89 6.27
N SER A 280 1.56 -0.41 6.02
CA SER A 280 1.23 -0.95 4.70
C SER A 280 -0.13 -1.64 4.72
N GLY A 281 -0.93 -1.51 3.68
CA GLY A 281 -2.15 -2.32 3.55
C GLY A 281 -1.88 -3.66 2.90
N VAL A 282 -2.86 -4.56 2.87
CA VAL A 282 -2.74 -5.86 2.18
C VAL A 282 -2.42 -5.66 0.68
N ALA A 283 -3.00 -4.65 0.02
CA ALA A 283 -2.69 -4.25 -1.36
C ALA A 283 -2.10 -2.82 -1.43
N PRO A 284 -0.82 -2.65 -1.13
CA PRO A 284 -0.22 -1.33 -0.95
C PRO A 284 -0.09 -0.52 -2.25
N ASP A 285 -0.14 -1.15 -3.41
CA ASP A 285 -0.08 -0.47 -4.72
C ASP A 285 -1.46 -0.32 -5.38
N ALA A 286 -2.54 -0.80 -4.75
CA ALA A 286 -3.91 -0.54 -5.21
C ALA A 286 -4.29 0.93 -5.09
N ASN A 287 -5.18 1.41 -5.94
CA ASN A 287 -5.76 2.75 -5.83
C ASN A 287 -6.85 2.74 -4.75
N LEU A 288 -6.94 3.82 -3.99
CA LEU A 288 -7.99 4.07 -3.01
C LEU A 288 -9.02 5.02 -3.62
N MET A 289 -10.28 4.57 -3.69
CA MET A 289 -11.42 5.42 -3.94
C MET A 289 -12.17 5.64 -2.62
N PRO A 290 -11.87 6.71 -1.87
CA PRO A 290 -12.55 6.96 -0.61
C PRO A 290 -13.95 7.50 -0.90
N ILE A 291 -14.97 6.86 -0.34
CA ILE A 291 -16.36 7.31 -0.44
C ILE A 291 -16.91 7.50 0.97
N ARG A 292 -17.13 8.76 1.34
CA ARG A 292 -17.70 9.09 2.64
C ARG A 292 -19.21 8.86 2.66
N LEU A 293 -19.68 8.06 3.60
CA LEU A 293 -21.07 7.73 3.88
C LEU A 293 -21.32 7.85 5.38
N ALA A 294 -21.83 9.00 5.82
CA ALA A 294 -22.22 9.27 7.20
C ALA A 294 -23.73 9.51 7.28
N SER A 295 -24.51 8.51 6.87
CA SER A 295 -25.97 8.52 6.81
C SER A 295 -26.52 7.24 7.42
N GLY A 296 -27.79 7.25 7.85
CA GLY A 296 -28.43 6.06 8.39
C GLY A 296 -28.72 5.01 7.32
N LEU A 297 -28.95 3.78 7.79
CA LEU A 297 -29.26 2.67 6.91
C LEU A 297 -30.51 2.92 6.06
N GLY A 298 -30.46 2.50 4.80
CA GLY A 298 -31.54 2.70 3.83
C GLY A 298 -31.65 4.10 3.25
N SER A 299 -30.70 4.98 3.56
CA SER A 299 -30.64 6.29 2.94
C SER A 299 -30.32 6.20 1.44
N MET A 300 -30.81 7.16 0.66
CA MET A 300 -30.42 7.28 -0.76
C MET A 300 -28.91 7.53 -0.96
N ALA A 301 -28.18 7.90 0.10
CA ALA A 301 -26.73 8.07 0.04
C ALA A 301 -26.01 6.72 -0.17
N GLU A 302 -26.53 5.60 0.36
CA GLU A 302 -25.96 4.27 0.15
C GLU A 302 -25.97 3.88 -1.34
N LEU A 303 -27.12 4.07 -1.99
CA LEU A 303 -27.28 3.86 -3.44
C LEU A 303 -26.29 4.73 -4.22
N LYS A 304 -26.17 6.01 -3.86
CA LYS A 304 -25.26 6.94 -4.53
C LYS A 304 -23.80 6.54 -4.36
N ALA A 305 -23.42 6.04 -3.18
CA ALA A 305 -22.06 5.54 -2.93
C ALA A 305 -21.74 4.35 -3.85
N PHE A 306 -22.62 3.36 -3.95
CA PHE A 306 -22.44 2.20 -4.83
C PHE A 306 -22.45 2.58 -6.32
N ARG A 307 -23.36 3.48 -6.73
CA ARG A 307 -23.38 4.04 -8.08
C ARG A 307 -22.06 4.73 -8.42
N TRP A 308 -21.58 5.62 -7.54
CA TRP A 308 -20.32 6.32 -7.74
C TRP A 308 -19.15 5.35 -7.91
N ALA A 309 -19.06 4.34 -7.03
CA ALA A 309 -18.03 3.31 -7.10
C ALA A 309 -18.02 2.61 -8.47
N VAL A 310 -19.17 2.17 -8.96
CA VAL A 310 -19.27 1.45 -10.23
C VAL A 310 -19.00 2.37 -11.43
N ASP A 311 -19.60 3.56 -11.43
CA ASP A 311 -19.49 4.52 -12.52
C ASP A 311 -18.07 5.07 -12.67
N HIS A 312 -17.28 5.07 -11.59
CA HIS A 312 -15.85 5.40 -11.56
C HIS A 312 -14.92 4.18 -11.51
N HIS A 313 -15.44 3.02 -11.92
CA HIS A 313 -14.65 1.81 -12.18
C HIS A 313 -13.92 1.22 -10.96
N ALA A 314 -14.56 1.22 -9.79
CA ALA A 314 -14.11 0.43 -8.66
C ALA A 314 -14.12 -1.07 -9.01
N ASP A 315 -13.05 -1.77 -8.61
CA ASP A 315 -12.93 -3.21 -8.77
C ASP A 315 -13.45 -3.95 -7.53
N VAL A 316 -13.14 -3.40 -6.36
CA VAL A 316 -13.51 -3.95 -5.06
C VAL A 316 -14.26 -2.87 -4.30
N ILE A 317 -15.34 -3.24 -3.61
CA ILE A 317 -16.08 -2.37 -2.71
C ILE A 317 -15.95 -2.95 -1.30
N SER A 318 -15.44 -2.15 -0.36
CA SER A 318 -15.27 -2.52 1.05
C SER A 318 -16.24 -1.72 1.90
N CYS A 319 -17.03 -2.42 2.72
CA CYS A 319 -18.03 -1.83 3.61
C CYS A 319 -17.84 -2.36 5.03
N SER A 320 -17.31 -1.51 5.91
CA SER A 320 -17.09 -1.82 7.33
C SER A 320 -18.15 -1.16 8.22
N TRP A 321 -19.41 -1.27 7.84
CA TRP A 321 -20.56 -0.68 8.52
C TRP A 321 -21.77 -1.59 8.34
N GLY A 322 -22.75 -1.49 9.23
CA GLY A 322 -23.94 -2.34 9.20
C GLY A 322 -24.99 -1.83 10.18
N PRO A 323 -25.99 -2.67 10.50
CA PRO A 323 -26.96 -2.40 11.55
C PRO A 323 -26.31 -2.15 12.91
N THR A 324 -27.11 -1.70 13.87
CA THR A 324 -26.65 -1.54 15.24
C THR A 324 -26.42 -2.93 15.85
N ASP A 325 -25.19 -3.21 16.26
CA ASP A 325 -24.85 -4.44 16.97
C ASP A 325 -25.43 -4.44 18.40
N GLY A 326 -25.80 -5.61 18.92
CA GLY A 326 -26.03 -5.81 20.35
C GLY A 326 -24.75 -5.70 21.19
N GLU A 327 -24.89 -5.57 22.52
CA GLU A 327 -23.73 -5.57 23.41
C GLU A 327 -23.13 -7.00 23.49
N TRP A 328 -22.01 -7.25 22.82
CA TRP A 328 -21.46 -8.60 22.60
C TRP A 328 -21.16 -9.43 23.86
N TRP A 329 -20.96 -8.79 25.01
CA TRP A 329 -20.74 -9.44 26.31
C TRP A 329 -22.05 -9.81 27.02
N ASN A 330 -23.20 -9.33 26.55
CA ASN A 330 -24.51 -9.56 27.12
C ASN A 330 -25.33 -10.51 26.23
N ALA A 331 -25.21 -11.81 26.47
CA ALA A 331 -25.94 -12.82 25.69
C ALA A 331 -27.48 -12.73 25.75
N ALA A 332 -28.05 -11.85 26.58
CA ALA A 332 -29.48 -11.59 26.68
C ALA A 332 -29.89 -10.23 26.06
N ASP A 333 -28.99 -9.56 25.32
CA ASP A 333 -29.33 -8.35 24.60
C ASP A 333 -30.39 -8.65 23.53
N PRO A 334 -31.56 -7.98 23.54
CA PRO A 334 -32.60 -8.24 22.56
C PRO A 334 -32.21 -7.89 21.12
N LEU A 335 -31.16 -7.09 20.90
CA LEU A 335 -30.67 -6.79 19.55
C LEU A 335 -30.10 -8.02 18.84
N HIS A 336 -29.67 -9.06 19.58
CA HIS A 336 -29.14 -10.31 19.01
C HIS A 336 -30.14 -11.05 18.12
N ASP A 337 -31.44 -10.83 18.34
CA ASP A 337 -32.53 -11.46 17.61
C ASP A 337 -33.21 -10.50 16.61
N GLU A 338 -32.75 -9.25 16.48
CA GLU A 338 -33.34 -8.26 15.57
C GLU A 338 -32.87 -8.47 14.13
N GLU A 339 -33.81 -8.58 13.19
CA GLU A 339 -33.52 -8.75 11.76
C GLU A 339 -33.57 -7.42 11.00
N TYR A 340 -32.52 -7.12 10.24
CA TYR A 340 -32.38 -5.90 9.45
C TYR A 340 -32.35 -6.21 7.94
N PRO A 341 -33.51 -6.24 7.26
CA PRO A 341 -33.56 -6.49 5.83
C PRO A 341 -32.96 -5.35 5.02
N ILE A 342 -32.34 -5.66 3.89
CA ILE A 342 -31.85 -4.65 2.94
C ILE A 342 -33.02 -3.92 2.27
N PRO A 343 -33.03 -2.58 2.23
CA PRO A 343 -34.02 -1.83 1.48
C PRO A 343 -33.89 -2.07 -0.03
N ASP A 344 -35.01 -2.16 -0.75
CA ASP A 344 -35.02 -2.46 -2.19
C ASP A 344 -34.15 -1.51 -3.01
N SER A 345 -34.13 -0.22 -2.67
CA SER A 345 -33.27 0.76 -3.33
C SER A 345 -31.79 0.43 -3.21
N PHE A 346 -31.37 -0.08 -2.06
CA PHE A 346 -29.98 -0.47 -1.85
C PHE A 346 -29.69 -1.84 -2.47
N ARG A 347 -30.62 -2.80 -2.36
CA ARG A 347 -30.52 -4.11 -3.02
C ARG A 347 -30.26 -3.95 -4.53
N GLU A 348 -31.01 -3.09 -5.22
CA GLU A 348 -30.79 -2.80 -6.64
C GLU A 348 -29.41 -2.18 -6.93
N ALA A 349 -28.91 -1.31 -6.05
CA ALA A 349 -27.58 -0.71 -6.19
C ALA A 349 -26.46 -1.75 -6.00
N MET A 350 -26.63 -2.64 -5.02
CA MET A 350 -25.72 -3.77 -4.77
C MET A 350 -25.72 -4.76 -5.94
N GLU A 351 -26.89 -5.14 -6.46
CA GLU A 351 -27.03 -5.99 -7.65
C GLU A 351 -26.38 -5.35 -8.88
N TYR A 352 -26.53 -4.03 -9.06
CA TYR A 352 -25.86 -3.29 -10.12
C TYR A 352 -24.33 -3.38 -9.99
N ALA A 353 -23.75 -3.20 -8.80
CA ALA A 353 -22.31 -3.35 -8.58
C ALA A 353 -21.84 -4.79 -8.84
N LEU A 354 -22.56 -5.78 -8.33
CA LEU A 354 -22.25 -7.21 -8.47
C LEU A 354 -22.35 -7.73 -9.90
N THR A 355 -23.10 -7.07 -10.79
CA THR A 355 -23.35 -7.57 -12.15
C THR A 355 -22.83 -6.66 -13.27
N LYS A 356 -22.82 -5.35 -13.06
CA LYS A 356 -22.40 -4.35 -14.08
C LYS A 356 -21.03 -3.77 -13.81
N GLY A 357 -20.57 -3.81 -12.56
CA GLY A 357 -19.21 -3.44 -12.17
C GLY A 357 -18.15 -4.10 -13.05
N ARG A 358 -17.03 -3.40 -13.24
CA ARG A 358 -15.85 -3.92 -13.97
C ARG A 358 -16.16 -4.44 -15.38
N GLY A 359 -17.02 -3.71 -16.10
CA GLY A 359 -17.42 -4.06 -17.47
C GLY A 359 -18.26 -5.35 -17.55
N GLY A 360 -19.11 -5.60 -16.55
CA GLY A 360 -19.97 -6.78 -16.49
C GLY A 360 -19.37 -8.01 -15.78
N LYS A 361 -18.16 -7.90 -15.25
CA LYS A 361 -17.53 -8.95 -14.42
C LYS A 361 -18.03 -8.94 -12.98
N GLY A 362 -18.64 -7.84 -12.55
CA GLY A 362 -19.07 -7.59 -11.18
C GLY A 362 -17.92 -7.09 -10.30
N CYS A 363 -18.17 -6.04 -9.50
CA CYS A 363 -17.29 -5.68 -8.41
C CYS A 363 -17.24 -6.82 -7.38
N VAL A 364 -16.09 -7.00 -6.73
CA VAL A 364 -16.02 -7.84 -5.53
C VAL A 364 -16.52 -7.00 -4.36
N VAL A 365 -17.62 -7.40 -3.72
CA VAL A 365 -18.19 -6.69 -2.58
C VAL A 365 -17.85 -7.44 -1.30
N VAL A 366 -17.16 -6.77 -0.39
CA VAL A 366 -16.68 -7.29 0.88
C VAL A 366 -17.33 -6.51 2.01
N TRP A 367 -17.82 -7.22 3.02
CA TRP A 367 -18.59 -6.64 4.12
C TRP A 367 -18.14 -7.18 5.47
N ALA A 368 -18.04 -6.31 6.47
CA ALA A 368 -17.78 -6.74 7.85
C ALA A 368 -18.97 -7.54 8.39
N ALA A 369 -18.72 -8.63 9.13
CA ALA A 369 -19.79 -9.49 9.63
C ALA A 369 -20.63 -8.88 10.78
N GLY A 370 -20.09 -7.89 11.51
CA GLY A 370 -20.70 -7.33 12.73
C GLY A 370 -19.86 -7.59 13.98
N ASN A 371 -20.15 -6.88 15.08
CA ASN A 371 -19.39 -6.93 16.33
C ASN A 371 -20.28 -7.15 17.57
N GLY A 372 -21.48 -7.70 17.37
CA GLY A 372 -22.46 -7.98 18.42
C GLY A 372 -22.33 -9.38 19.03
N ASN A 373 -21.41 -10.22 18.55
CA ASN A 373 -21.35 -11.65 18.85
C ASN A 373 -22.72 -12.30 18.62
N GLU A 374 -23.35 -11.92 17.51
CA GLU A 374 -24.70 -12.33 17.14
C GLU A 374 -24.73 -12.96 15.74
N SER A 375 -25.93 -13.27 15.25
CA SER A 375 -26.11 -13.96 13.97
C SER A 375 -25.97 -12.98 12.80
N VAL A 376 -24.91 -13.11 12.00
CA VAL A 376 -24.75 -12.32 10.76
C VAL A 376 -25.89 -12.56 9.77
N ASP A 377 -26.61 -13.67 9.91
CA ASP A 377 -27.77 -14.00 9.07
C ASP A 377 -28.94 -13.00 9.27
N ASN A 378 -28.90 -12.20 10.35
CA ASN A 378 -29.86 -11.14 10.64
C ASN A 378 -29.49 -9.78 9.99
N ASP A 379 -28.24 -9.61 9.53
CA ASP A 379 -27.82 -8.44 8.75
C ASP A 379 -27.99 -8.72 7.26
N GLY A 380 -29.02 -8.15 6.63
CA GLY A 380 -29.29 -8.33 5.21
C GLY A 380 -28.16 -7.85 4.29
N TYR A 381 -27.30 -6.93 4.74
CA TYR A 381 -26.20 -6.39 3.95
C TYR A 381 -25.05 -7.41 3.88
N ALA A 382 -24.55 -7.84 5.05
CA ALA A 382 -23.50 -8.83 5.15
C ALA A 382 -23.96 -10.22 4.66
N SER A 383 -25.21 -10.61 4.93
CA SER A 383 -25.74 -11.94 4.57
C SER A 383 -26.09 -12.12 3.09
N HIS A 384 -25.94 -11.08 2.26
CA HIS A 384 -26.27 -11.18 0.85
C HIS A 384 -25.44 -12.30 0.15
N PRO A 385 -26.06 -13.24 -0.59
CA PRO A 385 -25.40 -14.47 -1.07
C PRO A 385 -24.18 -14.28 -1.98
N GLN A 386 -24.02 -13.09 -2.57
CA GLN A 386 -22.90 -12.74 -3.45
C GLN A 386 -21.85 -11.84 -2.79
N VAL A 387 -22.04 -11.45 -1.52
CA VAL A 387 -21.09 -10.68 -0.73
C VAL A 387 -20.09 -11.62 -0.05
N VAL A 388 -18.89 -11.11 0.22
CA VAL A 388 -17.92 -11.77 1.11
C VAL A 388 -18.11 -11.19 2.51
N ALA A 389 -18.88 -11.86 3.36
CA ALA A 389 -19.00 -11.52 4.77
C ALA A 389 -17.75 -11.96 5.52
N VAL A 390 -17.11 -11.04 6.24
CA VAL A 390 -15.80 -11.27 6.88
C VAL A 390 -15.91 -11.20 8.40
N ALA A 391 -15.71 -12.34 9.04
CA ALA A 391 -15.55 -12.45 10.49
C ALA A 391 -14.14 -12.04 10.94
N ALA A 392 -13.96 -11.80 12.23
CA ALA A 392 -12.69 -11.43 12.83
C ALA A 392 -12.02 -12.61 13.56
N CYS A 393 -10.72 -12.80 13.33
CA CYS A 393 -9.90 -13.72 14.12
C CYS A 393 -8.70 -13.02 14.77
N ASN A 394 -8.34 -13.45 15.97
CA ASN A 394 -7.33 -12.82 16.81
C ASN A 394 -5.92 -13.37 16.61
N ASP A 395 -4.96 -12.77 17.32
CA ASP A 395 -3.54 -13.15 17.34
C ASP A 395 -3.24 -14.51 17.98
N ARG A 396 -4.26 -15.22 18.49
CA ARG A 396 -4.19 -16.58 19.02
C ARG A 396 -4.79 -17.62 18.08
N GLY A 397 -5.27 -17.21 16.90
CA GLY A 397 -5.86 -18.12 15.91
C GLY A 397 -7.27 -18.58 16.29
N LYS A 398 -8.00 -17.73 17.02
CA LYS A 398 -9.38 -17.93 17.47
C LYS A 398 -10.25 -16.79 16.94
N ARG A 399 -11.57 -16.96 16.97
CA ARG A 399 -12.54 -15.91 16.65
C ARG A 399 -12.37 -14.80 17.68
N SER A 400 -12.35 -13.55 17.25
CA SER A 400 -12.42 -12.43 18.19
C SER A 400 -13.75 -12.48 18.92
N VAL A 401 -13.75 -12.25 20.24
CA VAL A 401 -14.91 -12.56 21.10
C VAL A 401 -16.19 -11.82 20.68
N TYR A 402 -16.04 -10.61 20.12
CA TYR A 402 -17.13 -9.78 19.63
C TYR A 402 -17.64 -10.14 18.23
N SER A 403 -16.88 -10.92 17.43
CA SER A 403 -17.18 -11.07 15.99
C SER A 403 -18.51 -11.78 15.79
N ASP A 404 -19.34 -11.32 14.88
CA ASP A 404 -20.54 -12.08 14.54
C ASP A 404 -20.23 -13.42 13.89
N TYR A 405 -21.21 -14.32 13.94
CA TYR A 405 -21.14 -15.69 13.45
C TYR A 405 -22.43 -16.04 12.70
N GLY A 406 -22.42 -17.09 11.87
CA GLY A 406 -23.62 -17.52 11.14
C GLY A 406 -23.29 -18.24 9.84
N ALA A 407 -24.34 -18.66 9.13
CA ALA A 407 -24.17 -19.38 7.86
C ALA A 407 -23.58 -18.47 6.77
N ALA A 408 -23.87 -17.16 6.80
CA ALA A 408 -23.40 -16.23 5.78
C ALA A 408 -21.90 -15.87 5.89
N VAL A 409 -21.22 -16.13 7.02
CA VAL A 409 -19.78 -15.87 7.15
C VAL A 409 -19.02 -16.60 6.05
N TRP A 410 -18.29 -15.88 5.19
CA TRP A 410 -17.54 -16.49 4.10
C TRP A 410 -16.13 -16.89 4.52
N CYS A 411 -15.46 -16.01 5.25
CA CYS A 411 -14.11 -16.24 5.78
C CYS A 411 -13.86 -15.37 7.01
N ALA A 412 -12.74 -15.61 7.70
CA ALA A 412 -12.25 -14.75 8.76
C ALA A 412 -10.95 -14.05 8.37
N PHE A 413 -10.67 -12.87 8.93
CA PHE A 413 -9.40 -12.17 8.73
C PHE A 413 -8.85 -11.62 10.06
N PRO A 414 -7.51 -11.51 10.21
CA PRO A 414 -6.87 -10.92 11.38
C PRO A 414 -7.47 -9.60 11.87
N SER A 415 -7.77 -9.51 13.17
CA SER A 415 -8.27 -8.31 13.83
C SER A 415 -7.91 -8.29 15.33
N GLY A 416 -8.24 -7.19 16.02
CA GLY A 416 -8.13 -7.07 17.48
C GLY A 416 -9.12 -7.95 18.24
N ASP A 417 -9.01 -7.96 19.56
CA ASP A 417 -9.78 -8.85 20.44
C ASP A 417 -9.84 -8.31 21.88
N PHE A 418 -10.69 -8.92 22.72
CA PHE A 418 -10.83 -8.57 24.14
C PHE A 418 -10.75 -9.80 25.03
N GLU A 419 -10.33 -9.62 26.28
CA GLU A 419 -10.47 -10.66 27.31
C GLU A 419 -11.95 -10.80 27.71
N HIS A 420 -12.43 -12.03 27.87
CA HIS A 420 -13.77 -12.30 28.42
C HIS A 420 -13.73 -13.52 29.35
N PRO A 421 -13.39 -13.32 30.64
CA PRO A 421 -13.13 -14.42 31.57
C PRO A 421 -14.34 -15.32 31.83
N GLU A 422 -15.57 -14.80 31.70
CA GLU A 422 -16.79 -15.59 31.99
C GLU A 422 -17.01 -16.75 31.01
N VAL A 423 -16.34 -16.72 29.85
CA VAL A 423 -16.36 -17.80 28.84
C VAL A 423 -14.97 -18.38 28.56
N ASP A 424 -14.04 -18.21 29.51
CA ASP A 424 -12.64 -18.66 29.39
C ASP A 424 -11.93 -18.14 28.13
N HIS A 425 -12.28 -16.93 27.67
CA HIS A 425 -11.64 -16.29 26.52
C HIS A 425 -10.47 -15.40 26.99
N PRO A 426 -9.21 -15.78 26.71
CA PRO A 426 -8.04 -15.11 27.28
C PRO A 426 -7.77 -13.75 26.63
N ALA A 427 -7.06 -12.88 27.35
CA ALA A 427 -6.59 -11.60 26.81
C ALA A 427 -5.75 -11.76 25.53
N PRO A 428 -5.86 -10.83 24.56
CA PRO A 428 -5.04 -10.85 23.34
C PRO A 428 -3.55 -10.67 23.63
N LEU A 429 -2.71 -11.11 22.70
CA LEU A 429 -1.25 -10.89 22.76
C LEU A 429 -0.85 -9.49 22.28
N THR A 430 -1.70 -8.86 21.48
CA THR A 430 -1.51 -7.55 20.85
C THR A 430 -2.70 -6.63 21.16
N PRO A 431 -2.49 -5.31 21.12
CA PRO A 431 -3.58 -4.34 21.33
C PRO A 431 -4.61 -4.32 20.19
N GLY A 432 -4.29 -4.89 19.03
CA GLY A 432 -5.09 -4.80 17.81
C GLY A 432 -4.22 -4.83 16.56
N ILE A 433 -4.71 -4.17 15.51
CA ILE A 433 -4.06 -4.04 14.21
C ILE A 433 -3.36 -2.69 14.11
N TRP A 434 -2.07 -2.75 13.79
CA TRP A 434 -1.30 -1.56 13.42
C TRP A 434 -1.69 -1.08 12.02
N THR A 435 -2.22 0.15 11.92
CA THR A 435 -2.67 0.75 10.66
C THR A 435 -2.60 2.28 10.72
N THR A 436 -2.94 2.96 9.61
CA THR A 436 -3.11 4.41 9.57
C THR A 436 -4.23 4.86 10.49
N ASP A 437 -4.14 6.08 10.97
CA ASP A 437 -5.16 6.71 11.80
C ASP A 437 -5.48 8.09 11.25
N ARG A 438 -6.63 8.64 11.60
CA ARG A 438 -6.93 10.03 11.27
C ARG A 438 -5.94 10.92 12.01
N ARG A 439 -5.15 11.69 11.26
CA ARG A 439 -4.01 12.44 11.81
C ARG A 439 -4.39 13.35 12.97
N GLY A 440 -3.48 13.44 13.94
CA GLY A 440 -3.62 14.24 15.15
C GLY A 440 -4.61 13.67 16.16
N ALA A 441 -5.11 14.48 17.09
CA ALA A 441 -5.90 14.00 18.23
C ALA A 441 -7.35 13.54 17.89
N GLN A 442 -7.70 13.46 16.61
CA GLN A 442 -9.05 13.08 16.17
C GLN A 442 -9.18 11.58 15.89
N GLY A 443 -8.08 10.87 15.66
CA GLY A 443 -8.04 9.42 15.49
C GLY A 443 -8.19 8.61 16.78
N TYR A 444 -8.00 7.30 16.67
CA TYR A 444 -7.96 6.36 17.82
C TYR A 444 -6.79 6.68 18.75
N ASN A 445 -5.62 6.95 18.18
CA ASN A 445 -4.44 7.42 18.86
C ASN A 445 -4.49 8.95 18.98
N LYS A 446 -4.46 9.45 20.22
CA LYS A 446 -4.50 10.89 20.49
C LYS A 446 -3.13 11.59 20.34
N GLY A 447 -2.08 10.84 20.03
CA GLY A 447 -0.70 11.32 20.01
C GLY A 447 -0.17 11.59 21.42
N HIS A 448 0.93 12.33 21.50
CA HIS A 448 1.62 12.68 22.76
C HIS A 448 2.15 11.49 23.57
N LEU A 449 2.32 10.35 22.91
CA LEU A 449 2.99 9.19 23.47
C LEU A 449 4.48 9.52 23.64
N ARG A 450 5.13 8.98 24.69
CA ARG A 450 6.58 9.16 24.83
C ARG A 450 7.27 8.41 23.70
N ALA A 451 8.44 8.89 23.26
CA ALA A 451 9.22 8.19 22.24
C ALA A 451 9.51 6.76 22.71
N GLY A 452 9.02 5.76 21.96
CA GLY A 452 9.13 4.34 22.28
C GLY A 452 7.87 3.68 22.86
N ASP A 453 6.82 4.46 23.19
CA ASP A 453 5.50 3.94 23.60
C ASP A 453 4.69 3.45 22.37
N ASN A 454 5.24 2.49 21.63
CA ASN A 454 4.63 1.95 20.40
C ASN A 454 3.38 1.07 20.67
N ALA A 455 2.94 0.97 21.93
CA ALA A 455 1.85 0.07 22.32
C ALA A 455 0.47 0.53 21.84
N LEU A 456 0.28 1.82 21.53
CA LEU A 456 -1.03 2.37 21.14
C LEU A 456 -1.03 3.08 19.78
N GLY A 457 0.13 3.46 19.29
CA GLY A 457 0.29 4.18 18.02
C GLY A 457 1.61 4.95 17.98
N ASP A 458 1.73 5.90 17.06
CA ASP A 458 2.88 6.80 16.96
C ASP A 458 2.73 8.06 17.84
N ALA A 459 3.81 8.82 18.00
CA ALA A 459 3.80 10.03 18.84
C ALA A 459 2.94 11.17 18.27
N ASP A 460 2.77 11.21 16.94
CA ASP A 460 2.06 12.29 16.23
C ASP A 460 0.55 12.03 16.09
N GLY A 461 0.07 10.82 16.41
CA GLY A 461 -1.35 10.46 16.25
C GLY A 461 -1.74 10.18 14.81
N ASN A 462 -0.81 9.77 13.96
CA ASN A 462 -1.06 9.42 12.56
C ASN A 462 -1.28 7.90 12.38
N TYR A 463 -0.86 7.09 13.35
CA TYR A 463 -0.98 5.63 13.29
C TYR A 463 -1.52 5.11 14.62
N THR A 464 -2.26 4.01 14.55
CA THR A 464 -2.83 3.34 15.72
C THR A 464 -2.42 1.88 15.74
N ALA A 465 -2.21 1.33 16.93
CA ALA A 465 -1.99 -0.10 17.17
C ALA A 465 -3.26 -0.83 17.64
N THR A 466 -4.35 -0.10 17.87
CA THR A 466 -5.54 -0.60 18.58
C THR A 466 -6.74 -0.78 17.67
N PHE A 467 -6.58 -0.66 16.35
CA PHE A 467 -7.70 -0.85 15.44
C PHE A 467 -8.14 -2.32 15.44
N GLY A 468 -9.44 -2.56 15.41
CA GLY A 468 -10.02 -3.89 15.54
C GLY A 468 -11.44 -3.91 14.99
N GLY A 469 -12.23 -4.89 15.41
CA GLY A 469 -13.55 -5.14 14.84
C GLY A 469 -13.47 -5.98 13.57
N THR A 470 -14.61 -6.51 13.15
CA THR A 470 -14.78 -7.02 11.77
C THR A 470 -14.52 -5.92 10.74
N SER A 471 -14.60 -4.66 11.15
CA SER A 471 -14.16 -3.48 10.40
C SER A 471 -12.67 -3.43 10.04
N SER A 472 -11.80 -4.11 10.80
CA SER A 472 -10.40 -4.32 10.41
C SER A 472 -10.25 -5.53 9.50
N ALA A 473 -11.10 -6.55 9.68
CA ALA A 473 -11.08 -7.78 8.91
C ALA A 473 -11.51 -7.59 7.45
N CYS A 474 -12.65 -6.91 7.24
CA CYS A 474 -13.21 -6.59 5.92
C CYS A 474 -12.23 -5.93 4.93
N PRO A 475 -11.58 -4.80 5.25
CA PRO A 475 -10.66 -4.13 4.34
C PRO A 475 -9.44 -4.98 4.01
N GLY A 476 -9.00 -5.86 4.93
CA GLY A 476 -7.92 -6.81 4.64
C GLY A 476 -8.26 -7.77 3.51
N ILE A 477 -9.48 -8.31 3.50
CA ILE A 477 -10.00 -9.13 2.40
C ILE A 477 -10.21 -8.30 1.13
N ALA A 478 -10.65 -7.05 1.24
CA ALA A 478 -10.74 -6.16 0.08
C ALA A 478 -9.36 -5.94 -0.59
N GLY A 479 -8.31 -5.76 0.22
CA GLY A 479 -6.93 -5.73 -0.26
C GLY A 479 -6.51 -7.06 -0.90
N MET A 480 -6.84 -8.20 -0.30
CA MET A 480 -6.55 -9.51 -0.90
C MET A 480 -7.22 -9.70 -2.26
N ALA A 481 -8.49 -9.31 -2.39
CA ALA A 481 -9.20 -9.31 -3.68
C ALA A 481 -8.49 -8.42 -4.70
N ALA A 482 -7.97 -7.26 -4.29
CA ALA A 482 -7.19 -6.41 -5.18
C ALA A 482 -5.86 -7.04 -5.63
N LEU A 483 -5.17 -7.77 -4.75
CA LEU A 483 -4.01 -8.57 -5.15
C LEU A 483 -4.39 -9.60 -6.23
N MET A 484 -5.46 -10.37 -6.01
CA MET A 484 -5.92 -11.39 -6.97
C MET A 484 -6.30 -10.80 -8.33
N LEU A 485 -7.04 -9.69 -8.33
CA LEU A 485 -7.48 -9.05 -9.57
C LEU A 485 -6.33 -8.42 -10.36
N SER A 486 -5.26 -7.99 -9.68
CA SER A 486 -4.10 -7.38 -10.35
C SER A 486 -3.30 -8.38 -11.18
N VAL A 487 -3.28 -9.67 -10.80
CA VAL A 487 -2.65 -10.74 -11.60
C VAL A 487 -3.61 -11.36 -12.61
N ASN A 488 -4.92 -11.27 -12.38
CA ASN A 488 -5.93 -11.76 -13.31
C ASN A 488 -7.18 -10.87 -13.35
N PRO A 489 -7.15 -9.78 -14.16
CA PRO A 489 -8.27 -8.85 -14.25
C PRO A 489 -9.50 -9.45 -14.96
N ARG A 490 -9.43 -10.68 -15.45
CA ARG A 490 -10.55 -11.38 -16.12
C ARG A 490 -11.49 -12.08 -15.13
N LEU A 491 -11.05 -12.29 -13.88
CA LEU A 491 -11.87 -12.89 -12.83
C LEU A 491 -13.18 -12.11 -12.63
N ARG A 492 -14.29 -12.83 -12.53
CA ARG A 492 -15.58 -12.32 -12.10
C ARG A 492 -15.63 -12.25 -10.57
N GLY A 493 -16.56 -11.48 -10.03
CA GLY A 493 -16.75 -11.39 -8.58
C GLY A 493 -16.92 -12.77 -7.93
N ALA A 494 -17.70 -13.66 -8.55
CA ALA A 494 -17.90 -15.03 -8.07
C ALA A 494 -16.61 -15.88 -8.09
N ASP A 495 -15.75 -15.71 -9.10
CA ASP A 495 -14.48 -16.44 -9.19
C ASP A 495 -13.57 -16.04 -8.02
N VAL A 496 -13.48 -14.73 -7.73
CA VAL A 496 -12.71 -14.23 -6.58
C VAL A 496 -13.20 -14.83 -5.26
N ARG A 497 -14.53 -14.91 -5.05
CA ARG A 497 -15.12 -15.52 -3.84
C ARG A 497 -14.72 -16.98 -3.68
N GLU A 498 -14.84 -17.76 -4.75
CA GLU A 498 -14.49 -19.19 -4.70
C GLU A 498 -12.99 -19.37 -4.46
N LEU A 499 -12.13 -18.57 -5.11
CA LEU A 499 -10.69 -18.63 -4.92
C LEU A 499 -10.27 -18.21 -3.50
N ILE A 500 -10.94 -17.22 -2.87
CA ILE A 500 -10.73 -16.89 -1.46
C ILE A 500 -11.05 -18.09 -0.57
N LYS A 501 -12.18 -18.76 -0.81
CA LYS A 501 -12.55 -19.99 -0.09
C LYS A 501 -11.48 -21.08 -0.25
N LEU A 502 -10.97 -21.30 -1.46
CA LEU A 502 -9.93 -22.30 -1.71
C LEU A 502 -8.58 -21.94 -1.08
N ALA A 503 -8.31 -20.65 -0.88
CA ALA A 503 -7.13 -20.16 -0.18
C ALA A 503 -7.25 -20.20 1.35
N CYS A 504 -8.41 -20.57 1.91
CA CYS A 504 -8.62 -20.58 3.34
C CYS A 504 -7.87 -21.72 4.05
N VAL A 505 -7.15 -21.34 5.11
CA VAL A 505 -6.60 -22.23 6.11
C VAL A 505 -7.62 -22.35 7.25
N ARG A 506 -7.99 -23.58 7.61
CA ARG A 506 -8.85 -23.83 8.77
C ARG A 506 -8.09 -23.48 10.05
N ILE A 507 -8.61 -22.51 10.78
CA ILE A 507 -8.10 -22.08 12.09
C ILE A 507 -8.99 -22.62 13.21
N ASP A 508 -8.47 -22.63 14.44
CA ASP A 508 -9.16 -23.20 15.60
C ASP A 508 -9.57 -24.67 15.43
N ALA A 509 -8.60 -25.57 15.31
CA ALA A 509 -8.88 -27.00 15.10
C ALA A 509 -9.75 -27.67 16.20
N GLY A 510 -9.78 -27.10 17.41
CA GLY A 510 -10.54 -27.64 18.55
C GLY A 510 -11.94 -27.05 18.74
N GLY A 511 -12.17 -25.80 18.33
CA GLY A 511 -13.44 -25.07 18.50
C GLY A 511 -14.07 -24.59 17.18
N GLY A 512 -13.42 -24.87 16.05
CA GLY A 512 -13.78 -24.34 14.73
C GLY A 512 -15.14 -24.77 14.20
N ALA A 513 -15.65 -25.94 14.63
CA ALA A 513 -16.94 -26.48 14.21
C ALA A 513 -17.14 -26.49 12.67
N TYR A 514 -16.10 -26.83 11.90
CA TYR A 514 -16.21 -26.98 10.44
C TYR A 514 -17.06 -28.20 10.09
N ASP A 515 -18.00 -28.02 9.17
CA ASP A 515 -18.87 -29.06 8.66
C ASP A 515 -18.19 -29.91 7.56
N ALA A 516 -18.96 -30.83 6.96
CA ALA A 516 -18.48 -31.71 5.90
C ALA A 516 -18.09 -30.96 4.60
N THR A 517 -18.61 -29.76 4.39
CA THR A 517 -18.25 -28.89 3.26
C THR A 517 -17.00 -28.05 3.55
N GLY A 518 -16.52 -28.08 4.80
CA GLY A 518 -15.40 -27.28 5.27
C GLY A 518 -15.79 -25.86 5.66
N HIS A 519 -17.08 -25.59 5.85
CA HIS A 519 -17.59 -24.30 6.33
C HIS A 519 -17.80 -24.35 7.84
N SER A 520 -17.48 -23.25 8.51
CA SER A 520 -17.71 -23.01 9.93
C SER A 520 -18.62 -21.80 10.08
N LYS A 521 -19.61 -21.88 10.97
CA LYS A 521 -20.40 -20.69 11.33
C LYS A 521 -19.57 -19.57 11.96
N PHE A 522 -18.39 -19.88 12.51
CA PHE A 522 -17.53 -18.91 13.20
C PHE A 522 -16.44 -18.32 12.29
N TYR A 523 -15.98 -19.10 11.30
CA TYR A 523 -14.80 -18.76 10.51
C TYR A 523 -15.05 -18.81 9.00
N GLY A 524 -16.28 -19.12 8.56
CA GLY A 524 -16.57 -19.46 7.18
C GLY A 524 -15.69 -20.61 6.71
N PHE A 525 -15.00 -20.45 5.58
CA PHE A 525 -14.05 -21.45 5.11
C PHE A 525 -12.68 -21.42 5.81
N GLY A 526 -12.44 -20.44 6.69
CA GLY A 526 -11.21 -20.26 7.47
C GLY A 526 -10.58 -18.88 7.27
N ARG A 527 -9.30 -18.76 7.63
CA ARG A 527 -8.49 -17.56 7.36
C ARG A 527 -7.78 -17.72 6.00
N PRO A 528 -8.02 -16.85 5.01
CA PRO A 528 -7.38 -16.97 3.72
C PRO A 528 -5.90 -16.58 3.76
N ASP A 529 -5.13 -17.32 2.98
CA ASP A 529 -3.73 -17.06 2.68
C ASP A 529 -3.63 -16.24 1.37
N ALA A 530 -3.11 -15.03 1.46
CA ALA A 530 -3.00 -14.10 0.34
C ALA A 530 -2.07 -14.64 -0.76
N ALA A 531 -0.98 -15.31 -0.41
CA ALA A 531 -0.05 -15.86 -1.39
C ALA A 531 -0.71 -17.00 -2.16
N VAL A 532 -1.42 -17.90 -1.47
CA VAL A 532 -2.21 -18.96 -2.10
C VAL A 532 -3.32 -18.35 -2.96
N ALA A 533 -4.04 -17.34 -2.48
CA ALA A 533 -5.12 -16.69 -3.22
C ALA A 533 -4.61 -16.05 -4.53
N VAL A 534 -3.47 -15.36 -4.50
CA VAL A 534 -2.83 -14.77 -5.68
C VAL A 534 -2.34 -15.86 -6.65
N GLN A 535 -1.75 -16.95 -6.13
CA GLN A 535 -1.30 -18.07 -6.94
C GLN A 535 -2.48 -18.72 -7.68
N LEU A 536 -3.57 -19.02 -6.97
CA LEU A 536 -4.80 -19.54 -7.54
C LEU A 536 -5.38 -18.59 -8.60
N ALA A 537 -5.41 -17.28 -8.31
CA ALA A 537 -5.90 -16.27 -9.26
C ALA A 537 -5.08 -16.23 -10.54
N ARG A 538 -3.75 -16.36 -10.44
CA ARG A 538 -2.84 -16.38 -11.59
C ARG A 538 -3.08 -17.61 -12.48
N ASP A 539 -3.31 -18.76 -11.87
CA ASP A 539 -3.46 -20.03 -12.58
C ASP A 539 -4.90 -20.26 -13.08
N PHE A 540 -5.87 -19.48 -12.59
CA PHE A 540 -7.28 -19.62 -12.95
C PHE A 540 -7.56 -19.19 -14.40
N ASN A 541 -8.19 -20.09 -15.17
CA ASN A 541 -8.65 -19.82 -16.52
C ASN A 541 -10.19 -19.74 -16.56
N PRO A 542 -10.80 -18.55 -16.77
CA PRO A 542 -12.25 -18.35 -16.71
C PRO A 542 -13.09 -19.06 -17.79
N GLY A 543 -12.48 -19.86 -18.67
CA GLY A 543 -13.14 -20.58 -19.75
C GLY A 543 -12.67 -22.04 -19.91
N GLY A 544 -12.05 -22.60 -18.87
CA GLY A 544 -11.60 -23.99 -18.80
C GLY A 544 -12.59 -24.90 -18.08
#